data_AF-A0A6A5A838-F1
#
_entry.id   AF-A0A6A5A838-F1
#
_cell.length_a   1.000
_cell.length_b   1.000
_cell.length_c   1.000
_cell.angle_alpha   90.00
_cell.angle_beta   90.00
_cell.angle_gamma   90.00
#
_symmetry.space_group_name_H-M   'P 1'
#
loop_
_entity.id
_entity.type
_entity.pdbx_description
1 polymer ?
#
loop_
_entity_poly.entity_id
_entity_poly.type
_entity_poly.pdbx_seq_one_letter_code
_entity_poly.pdbx_strand_id
1 'polypeptide(L)'
;MRVIQTTRTMLAASLVMVASQTTDESPPFWGRIYLRHGVAPLQYFRDSYGGHISGDEWQFVTPLDTLGCSAFNASDRSLISNSSFVVLDRGVCSFEIKSRNVQAAGAAGLVIVSDTEEVVRPVAHVDKGEIDIPTVMVRKSGGDQIRVAVSRENVYGRLIPMTCPQSSVCGPHEPTHVQHLTSGVRGGLVHSTEKSDSDWEFLASTFGSPFLTQFLPLVEAVPPHACHTLDTAVVNQMVVIFTHDDRSCSFLTKVSNAQAAGAASVLFVHTGDGPLTRPFVADPWDAYNITIPSAMVSGKTARDLLRLRFPVTLKHDARVADAWERIASLKNLGEWPARKTRRYQCVSYV
;
A
#
# COMPACT_ATOMS: atom_id res chain seq x y z
N MET A 1 76.44 39.52 -5.93
CA MET A 1 76.05 38.66 -7.08
C MET A 1 76.43 37.23 -6.80
N ARG A 2 75.45 36.36 -6.49
CA ARG A 2 75.57 34.91 -6.66
C ARG A 2 74.16 34.34 -6.75
N VAL A 3 73.83 33.92 -7.97
CA VAL A 3 72.62 33.20 -8.37
C VAL A 3 72.71 31.81 -7.75
N ILE A 4 71.67 31.38 -7.04
CA ILE A 4 71.54 29.99 -6.57
C ILE A 4 70.49 29.31 -7.43
N GLN A 5 70.96 28.35 -8.22
CA GLN A 5 70.19 27.52 -9.12
C GLN A 5 69.26 26.57 -8.34
N THR A 6 68.06 26.44 -8.91
CA THR A 6 67.01 25.49 -8.58
C THR A 6 67.40 24.06 -8.96
N THR A 7 67.27 23.14 -8.02
CA THR A 7 67.21 21.69 -8.29
C THR A 7 65.84 21.15 -7.88
N ARG A 8 65.14 20.59 -8.86
CA ARG A 8 63.85 19.90 -8.75
C ARG A 8 64.05 18.57 -8.03
N THR A 9 63.21 18.29 -7.04
CA THR A 9 63.00 16.93 -6.52
C THR A 9 61.57 16.53 -6.86
N MET A 10 61.40 15.60 -7.80
CA MET A 10 60.15 14.87 -7.96
C MET A 10 60.12 13.75 -6.92
N LEU A 11 59.09 13.70 -6.08
CA LEU A 11 58.70 12.47 -5.38
C LEU A 11 57.24 12.17 -5.70
N ALA A 12 57.03 10.90 -6.04
CA ALA A 12 55.85 10.33 -6.65
C ALA A 12 54.59 10.46 -5.78
N ALA A 13 53.49 10.89 -6.39
CA ALA A 13 52.16 10.75 -5.84
C ALA A 13 51.71 9.29 -5.99
N SER A 14 51.75 8.53 -4.90
CA SER A 14 51.10 7.22 -4.83
C SER A 14 49.59 7.41 -4.97
N LEU A 15 49.03 7.07 -6.14
CA LEU A 15 47.60 6.82 -6.29
C LEU A 15 47.26 5.61 -5.42
N VAL A 16 46.72 5.84 -4.23
CA VAL A 16 45.96 4.82 -3.53
C VAL A 16 44.63 4.73 -4.26
N MET A 17 44.49 3.72 -5.13
CA MET A 17 43.19 3.25 -5.56
C MET A 17 42.46 2.77 -4.31
N VAL A 18 41.50 3.57 -3.84
CA VAL A 18 40.49 3.11 -2.90
C VAL A 18 39.66 2.09 -3.67
N ALA A 19 40.01 0.82 -3.52
CA ALA A 19 39.10 -0.26 -3.88
C ALA A 19 37.79 0.02 -3.15
N SER A 20 36.70 0.16 -3.90
CA SER A 20 35.36 0.17 -3.32
C SER A 20 35.19 -1.17 -2.61
N GLN A 21 35.31 -1.15 -1.28
CA GLN A 21 34.84 -2.26 -0.47
C GLN A 21 33.33 -2.32 -0.69
N THR A 22 32.90 -3.22 -1.57
CA THR A 22 31.54 -3.75 -1.53
C THR A 22 31.46 -4.50 -0.21
N THR A 23 31.03 -3.80 0.84
CA THR A 23 30.60 -4.46 2.07
C THR A 23 29.52 -5.44 1.65
N ASP A 24 29.81 -6.72 1.83
CA ASP A 24 28.86 -7.84 1.77
C ASP A 24 27.86 -7.67 2.93
N GLU A 25 27.05 -6.61 2.86
CA GLU A 25 26.01 -6.34 3.83
C GLU A 25 24.84 -7.25 3.45
N SER A 26 24.71 -8.35 4.20
CA SER A 26 23.55 -9.23 4.09
C SER A 26 22.29 -8.36 4.06
N PRO A 27 21.44 -8.48 3.04
CA PRO A 27 20.42 -7.46 2.85
C PRO A 27 19.40 -7.56 4.00
N PRO A 28 18.65 -6.50 4.31
CA PRO A 28 17.95 -6.41 5.59
C PRO A 28 16.91 -7.51 5.80
N PHE A 29 16.77 -7.98 7.04
CA PHE A 29 15.84 -9.04 7.41
C PHE A 29 14.37 -8.60 7.39
N TRP A 30 14.07 -7.32 7.18
CA TRP A 30 12.71 -6.80 7.14
C TRP A 30 12.56 -5.74 6.05
N GLY A 31 11.31 -5.45 5.70
CA GLY A 31 11.00 -4.41 4.74
C GLY A 31 9.51 -4.14 4.66
N ARG A 32 9.11 -3.48 3.57
CA ARG A 32 7.73 -3.09 3.31
C ARG A 32 7.28 -3.50 1.91
N ILE A 33 6.07 -4.02 1.81
CA ILE A 33 5.36 -4.25 0.55
C ILE A 33 4.52 -3.01 0.25
N TYR A 34 4.81 -2.37 -0.88
CA TYR A 34 4.04 -1.26 -1.41
C TYR A 34 3.16 -1.79 -2.53
N LEU A 35 1.88 -1.99 -2.24
CA LEU A 35 0.90 -2.36 -3.26
C LEU A 35 0.55 -1.14 -4.11
N ARG A 36 0.46 -1.32 -5.42
CA ARG A 36 -0.06 -0.30 -6.34
C ARG A 36 -1.48 0.05 -5.92
N HIS A 37 -1.79 1.34 -5.89
CA HIS A 37 -3.05 1.87 -5.38
C HIS A 37 -3.32 1.58 -3.88
N GLY A 38 -2.32 1.09 -3.15
CA GLY A 38 -2.36 0.88 -1.69
C GLY A 38 -2.36 2.19 -0.92
N VAL A 39 -3.03 2.21 0.23
CA VAL A 39 -3.05 3.38 1.15
C VAL A 39 -1.96 3.31 2.22
N ALA A 40 -1.53 2.10 2.58
CA ALA A 40 -0.51 1.84 3.58
C ALA A 40 0.36 0.65 3.15
N PRO A 41 1.67 0.66 3.46
CA PRO A 41 2.53 -0.48 3.19
C PRO A 41 2.30 -1.63 4.18
N LEU A 42 2.58 -2.85 3.73
CA LEU A 42 2.58 -4.04 4.58
C LEU A 42 3.99 -4.36 5.05
N GLN A 43 4.19 -4.57 6.35
CA GLN A 43 5.49 -5.01 6.84
C GLN A 43 5.70 -6.48 6.49
N TYR A 44 6.90 -6.81 6.03
CA TYR A 44 7.33 -8.19 5.86
C TYR A 44 8.63 -8.45 6.62
N PHE A 45 8.82 -9.72 6.99
CA PHE A 45 10.07 -10.26 7.49
C PHE A 45 10.58 -11.30 6.51
N ARG A 46 11.87 -11.29 6.24
CA ARG A 46 12.54 -12.28 5.40
C ARG A 46 13.55 -13.04 6.21
N ASP A 47 13.95 -14.18 5.69
CA ASP A 47 14.94 -15.02 6.34
C ASP A 47 16.35 -14.85 5.72
N SER A 48 17.27 -15.72 6.14
CA SER A 48 18.64 -15.84 5.61
C SER A 48 18.72 -16.62 4.31
N TYR A 49 17.65 -17.31 3.89
CA TYR A 49 17.59 -17.98 2.58
C TYR A 49 16.69 -17.22 1.59
N GLY A 50 16.73 -17.66 0.34
CA GLY A 50 16.05 -17.03 -0.77
C GLY A 50 16.96 -16.05 -1.50
N GLY A 51 16.51 -15.63 -2.68
CA GLY A 51 17.28 -14.70 -3.50
C GLY A 51 17.09 -13.24 -3.13
N HIS A 52 17.70 -12.42 -3.97
CA HIS A 52 17.70 -10.97 -3.86
C HIS A 52 16.30 -10.38 -4.09
N ILE A 53 15.98 -9.31 -3.34
CA ILE A 53 14.75 -8.53 -3.54
C ILE A 53 15.11 -7.29 -4.35
N SER A 54 14.75 -7.28 -5.64
CA SER A 54 15.16 -6.24 -6.60
C SER A 54 14.39 -4.91 -6.50
N GLY A 55 13.27 -4.86 -5.76
CA GLY A 55 12.39 -3.69 -5.72
C GLY A 55 11.52 -3.50 -6.97
N ASP A 56 11.59 -4.43 -7.92
CA ASP A 56 10.70 -4.47 -9.09
C ASP A 56 9.25 -4.67 -8.69
N GLU A 57 8.35 -4.29 -9.60
CA GLU A 57 6.92 -4.47 -9.41
C GLU A 57 6.48 -5.81 -9.96
N TRP A 58 5.80 -6.58 -9.12
CA TRP A 58 5.37 -7.93 -9.42
C TRP A 58 3.87 -8.08 -9.19
N GLN A 59 3.25 -9.02 -9.90
CA GLN A 59 1.86 -9.37 -9.67
C GLN A 59 1.75 -10.29 -8.45
N PHE A 60 0.80 -10.03 -7.56
CA PHE A 60 0.48 -10.94 -6.46
C PHE A 60 -0.58 -11.93 -6.91
N VAL A 61 -0.36 -13.22 -6.65
CA VAL A 61 -1.28 -14.29 -7.05
C VAL A 61 -1.59 -15.22 -5.89
N THR A 62 -2.85 -15.67 -5.82
CA THR A 62 -3.36 -16.54 -4.76
C THR A 62 -3.89 -17.84 -5.40
N PRO A 63 -3.07 -18.91 -5.46
CA PRO A 63 -3.52 -20.20 -5.99
C PRO A 63 -4.64 -20.81 -5.12
N LEU A 64 -5.34 -21.80 -5.67
CA LEU A 64 -6.34 -22.60 -4.95
C LEU A 64 -5.68 -23.47 -3.87
N ASP A 65 -4.51 -24.08 -4.16
CA ASP A 65 -3.66 -24.65 -3.11
C ASP A 65 -3.00 -23.51 -2.31
N THR A 66 -3.63 -23.12 -1.20
CA THR A 66 -3.10 -22.06 -0.34
C THR A 66 -1.92 -22.52 0.52
N LEU A 67 -1.64 -23.82 0.63
CA LEU A 67 -0.57 -24.33 1.48
C LEU A 67 0.73 -24.53 0.71
N GLY A 68 0.68 -24.88 -0.57
CA GLY A 68 1.85 -25.13 -1.42
C GLY A 68 2.77 -26.23 -0.89
N CYS A 69 2.20 -27.23 -0.20
CA CYS A 69 2.95 -28.36 0.33
C CYS A 69 3.22 -29.46 -0.70
N SER A 70 2.52 -29.41 -1.83
CA SER A 70 2.70 -30.27 -3.00
C SER A 70 2.94 -29.45 -4.25
N ALA A 71 3.35 -30.12 -5.34
CA ALA A 71 3.44 -29.49 -6.64
C ALA A 71 2.07 -28.91 -7.06
N PHE A 72 2.08 -27.67 -7.56
CA PHE A 72 0.87 -27.00 -8.03
C PHE A 72 0.26 -27.70 -9.24
N ASN A 73 -1.06 -27.81 -9.24
CA ASN A 73 -1.82 -28.36 -10.38
C ASN A 73 -1.78 -27.39 -11.59
N ALA A 74 -2.34 -27.82 -12.73
CA ALA A 74 -2.32 -27.02 -13.96
C ALA A 74 -3.04 -25.66 -13.82
N SER A 75 -4.14 -25.61 -13.06
CA SER A 75 -4.90 -24.37 -12.83
C SER A 75 -4.07 -23.37 -12.02
N ASP A 76 -3.46 -23.80 -10.92
CA ASP A 76 -2.61 -22.95 -10.10
C ASP A 76 -1.36 -22.50 -10.86
N ARG A 77 -0.73 -23.42 -11.59
CA ARG A 77 0.42 -23.09 -12.44
C ARG A 77 0.11 -22.07 -13.52
N SER A 78 -1.13 -22.00 -14.02
CA SER A 78 -1.53 -20.99 -15.01
C SER A 78 -1.54 -19.56 -14.47
N LEU A 79 -1.63 -19.40 -13.14
CA LEU A 79 -1.57 -18.10 -12.46
C LEU A 79 -0.12 -17.68 -12.14
N ILE A 80 0.80 -18.64 -12.08
CA ILE A 80 2.18 -18.43 -11.62
C ILE A 80 3.08 -18.19 -12.82
N SER A 81 3.81 -17.07 -12.80
CA SER A 81 4.79 -16.70 -13.82
C SER A 81 6.07 -16.18 -13.17
N ASN A 82 7.11 -16.00 -14.00
CA ASN A 82 8.37 -15.37 -13.58
C ASN A 82 8.24 -13.88 -13.23
N SER A 83 7.02 -13.34 -13.24
CA SER A 83 6.67 -11.99 -12.80
C SER A 83 5.63 -11.96 -11.67
N SER A 84 5.42 -13.11 -11.01
CA SER A 84 4.40 -13.28 -9.98
C SER A 84 5.03 -13.60 -8.61
N PHE A 85 4.52 -12.95 -7.56
CA PHE A 85 4.70 -13.34 -6.17
C PHE A 85 3.51 -14.19 -5.72
N VAL A 86 3.79 -15.42 -5.29
CA VAL A 86 2.77 -16.35 -4.82
C VAL A 86 2.49 -16.10 -3.35
N VAL A 87 1.21 -16.02 -2.98
CA VAL A 87 0.75 -15.77 -1.60
C VAL A 87 0.18 -17.07 -1.02
N LEU A 88 0.86 -17.63 -0.02
CA LEU A 88 0.50 -18.91 0.62
C LEU A 88 0.28 -18.74 2.13
N ASP A 89 -0.46 -19.65 2.74
CA ASP A 89 -0.63 -19.78 4.19
C ASP A 89 0.57 -20.49 4.84
N ARG A 90 0.90 -20.05 6.06
CA ARG A 90 1.73 -20.79 6.98
C ARG A 90 1.02 -22.07 7.44
N GLY A 91 1.80 -23.15 7.61
CA GLY A 91 1.34 -24.40 8.23
C GLY A 91 1.57 -25.63 7.37
N VAL A 92 1.29 -26.80 7.97
CA VAL A 92 1.35 -28.17 7.43
C VAL A 92 2.74 -28.66 7.02
N CYS A 93 3.46 -27.91 6.20
CA CYS A 93 4.81 -28.22 5.75
C CYS A 93 5.77 -27.06 6.04
N SER A 94 7.07 -27.34 5.92
CA SER A 94 8.13 -26.37 6.18
C SER A 94 8.23 -25.29 5.09
N PHE A 95 8.89 -24.18 5.41
CA PHE A 95 8.99 -23.03 4.52
C PHE A 95 9.83 -23.32 3.29
N GLU A 96 10.88 -24.14 3.41
CA GLU A 96 11.69 -24.58 2.28
C GLU A 96 10.91 -25.45 1.29
N ILE A 97 9.97 -26.29 1.76
CA ILE A 97 9.10 -27.07 0.86
C ILE A 97 8.22 -26.13 0.04
N LYS A 98 7.56 -25.16 0.71
CA LYS A 98 6.73 -24.15 0.03
C LYS A 98 7.54 -23.39 -1.01
N SER A 99 8.72 -22.93 -0.63
CA SER A 99 9.61 -22.16 -1.49
C SER A 99 10.08 -22.96 -2.71
N ARG A 100 10.46 -24.23 -2.54
CA ARG A 100 10.82 -25.13 -3.65
C ARG A 100 9.66 -25.33 -4.62
N ASN A 101 8.46 -25.56 -4.12
CA ASN A 101 7.27 -25.77 -4.97
C ASN A 101 6.90 -24.50 -5.74
N VAL A 102 6.99 -23.34 -5.11
CA VAL A 102 6.73 -22.03 -5.73
C VAL A 102 7.79 -21.69 -6.78
N GLN A 103 9.07 -21.94 -6.47
CA GLN A 103 10.17 -21.79 -7.43
C GLN A 103 10.01 -22.74 -8.62
N ALA A 104 9.67 -24.01 -8.37
CA ALA A 104 9.45 -25.00 -9.43
C ALA A 104 8.24 -24.65 -10.33
N ALA A 105 7.26 -23.91 -9.81
CA ALA A 105 6.17 -23.36 -10.60
C ALA A 105 6.58 -22.13 -11.44
N GLY A 106 7.77 -21.59 -11.23
CA GLY A 106 8.35 -20.49 -12.01
C GLY A 106 8.06 -19.10 -11.45
N ALA A 107 7.67 -18.98 -10.18
CA ALA A 107 7.39 -17.69 -9.54
C ALA A 107 8.62 -16.80 -9.40
N ALA A 108 8.41 -15.49 -9.29
CA ALA A 108 9.44 -14.52 -8.94
C ALA A 108 9.72 -14.45 -7.42
N GLY A 109 8.79 -14.92 -6.59
CA GLY A 109 8.87 -14.79 -5.13
C GLY A 109 7.72 -15.45 -4.39
N LEU A 110 7.89 -15.57 -3.07
CA LEU A 110 6.92 -16.15 -2.15
C LEU A 110 6.61 -15.19 -0.99
N VAL A 111 5.33 -14.92 -0.77
CA VAL A 111 4.81 -14.31 0.45
C VAL A 111 4.05 -15.35 1.26
N ILE A 112 4.52 -15.60 2.47
CA ILE A 112 3.87 -16.48 3.44
C ILE A 112 3.02 -15.62 4.38
N VAL A 113 1.76 -15.99 4.53
CA VAL A 113 0.82 -15.34 5.44
C VAL A 113 0.84 -16.10 6.77
N SER A 114 1.19 -15.40 7.84
CA SER A 114 1.10 -15.94 9.20
C SER A 114 -0.36 -16.30 9.52
N ASP A 115 -0.54 -17.29 10.38
CA ASP A 115 -1.84 -17.68 10.95
C ASP A 115 -2.30 -16.71 12.06
N THR A 116 -1.41 -15.84 12.54
CA THR A 116 -1.69 -14.82 13.56
C THR A 116 -1.18 -13.44 13.12
N GLU A 117 -1.46 -12.40 13.92
CA GLU A 117 -0.89 -11.05 13.71
C GLU A 117 0.58 -10.97 14.14
N GLU A 118 1.07 -11.95 14.89
CA GLU A 118 2.48 -12.10 15.19
C GLU A 118 3.18 -12.69 13.95
N VAL A 119 4.19 -11.96 13.48
CA VAL A 119 5.00 -12.38 12.34
C VAL A 119 6.46 -12.45 12.75
N VAL A 120 7.08 -13.56 12.40
CA VAL A 120 8.51 -13.80 12.59
C VAL A 120 9.12 -14.13 11.24
N ARG A 121 10.45 -14.01 11.15
CA ARG A 121 11.17 -14.46 9.96
C ARG A 121 10.91 -15.96 9.71
N PRO A 122 10.64 -16.39 8.47
CA PRO A 122 10.45 -17.80 8.15
C PRO A 122 11.80 -18.53 8.21
N VAL A 123 12.21 -19.11 9.33
CA VAL A 123 13.54 -19.75 9.43
C VAL A 123 13.60 -21.10 8.71
N ALA A 124 14.55 -21.27 7.79
CA ALA A 124 14.86 -22.58 7.19
C ALA A 124 16.38 -22.85 7.09
N HIS A 125 16.74 -24.14 7.12
CA HIS A 125 18.11 -24.60 6.93
C HIS A 125 18.22 -25.21 5.53
N VAL A 126 18.71 -24.42 4.58
CA VAL A 126 18.87 -24.81 3.17
C VAL A 126 20.26 -24.44 2.68
N ASP A 127 20.77 -25.20 1.71
CA ASP A 127 22.07 -24.90 1.12
C ASP A 127 21.99 -23.62 0.27
N LYS A 128 23.11 -22.88 0.21
CA LYS A 128 23.17 -21.63 -0.56
C LYS A 128 22.91 -21.92 -2.05
N GLY A 129 21.96 -21.22 -2.65
CA GLY A 129 21.58 -21.36 -4.06
C GLY A 129 20.57 -22.48 -4.33
N GLU A 130 20.06 -23.16 -3.29
CA GLU A 130 18.98 -24.12 -3.47
C GLU A 130 17.63 -23.43 -3.76
N ILE A 131 17.39 -22.30 -3.10
CA ILE A 131 16.21 -21.45 -3.26
C ILE A 131 16.68 -20.04 -3.61
N ASP A 132 16.38 -19.62 -4.83
CA ASP A 132 16.77 -18.35 -5.43
C ASP A 132 15.62 -17.34 -5.49
N ILE A 133 14.39 -17.75 -5.14
CA ILE A 133 13.29 -16.80 -5.03
C ILE A 133 13.29 -16.13 -3.65
N PRO A 134 13.06 -14.80 -3.55
CA PRO A 134 12.84 -14.16 -2.26
C PRO A 134 11.62 -14.75 -1.56
N THR A 135 11.81 -15.16 -0.30
CA THR A 135 10.74 -15.68 0.55
C THR A 135 10.57 -14.81 1.77
N VAL A 136 9.37 -14.27 1.94
CA VAL A 136 9.04 -13.34 3.03
C VAL A 136 7.78 -13.80 3.74
N MET A 137 7.60 -13.37 4.98
CA MET A 137 6.39 -13.57 5.77
C MET A 137 5.75 -12.23 6.11
N VAL A 138 4.42 -12.18 6.03
CA VAL A 138 3.57 -11.07 6.47
C VAL A 138 2.61 -11.56 7.55
N ARG A 139 2.11 -10.61 8.35
CA ARG A 139 1.04 -10.88 9.32
C ARG A 139 -0.26 -11.31 8.62
N LYS A 140 -1.15 -12.00 9.36
CA LYS A 140 -2.43 -12.48 8.83
C LYS A 140 -3.24 -11.38 8.14
N SER A 141 -3.52 -10.27 8.81
CA SER A 141 -4.30 -9.16 8.23
C SER A 141 -3.72 -8.58 6.94
N GLY A 142 -2.38 -8.51 6.83
CA GLY A 142 -1.71 -8.07 5.60
C GLY A 142 -1.91 -9.04 4.44
N GLY A 143 -1.83 -10.34 4.72
CA GLY A 143 -2.14 -11.38 3.74
C GLY A 143 -3.61 -11.37 3.30
N ASP A 144 -4.54 -11.17 4.25
CA ASP A 144 -5.97 -11.07 3.95
C ASP A 144 -6.28 -9.86 3.06
N GLN A 145 -5.63 -8.72 3.29
CA GLN A 145 -5.74 -7.54 2.41
C GLN A 145 -5.29 -7.83 0.98
N ILE A 146 -4.18 -8.54 0.79
CA ILE A 146 -3.72 -8.95 -0.55
C ILE A 146 -4.75 -9.89 -1.19
N ARG A 147 -5.24 -10.90 -0.47
CA ARG A 147 -6.19 -11.89 -1.01
C ARG A 147 -7.51 -11.27 -1.44
N VAL A 148 -8.07 -10.39 -0.61
CA VAL A 148 -9.33 -9.71 -0.93
C VAL A 148 -9.17 -8.79 -2.14
N ALA A 149 -8.00 -8.17 -2.32
CA ALA A 149 -7.73 -7.38 -3.51
C ALA A 149 -7.54 -8.27 -4.76
N VAL A 150 -6.76 -9.35 -4.66
CA VAL A 150 -6.50 -10.30 -5.77
C VAL A 150 -7.78 -10.99 -6.26
N SER A 151 -8.73 -11.28 -5.36
CA SER A 151 -10.01 -11.88 -5.75
C SER A 151 -10.91 -10.94 -6.56
N ARG A 152 -10.56 -9.65 -6.65
CA ARG A 152 -11.34 -8.62 -7.33
C ARG A 152 -10.67 -8.10 -8.60
N GLU A 153 -9.36 -7.94 -8.58
CA GLU A 153 -8.58 -7.54 -9.76
C GLU A 153 -7.11 -7.92 -9.64
N ASN A 154 -6.34 -7.74 -10.72
CA ASN A 154 -4.90 -7.98 -10.69
C ASN A 154 -4.20 -6.98 -9.77
N VAL A 155 -3.54 -7.49 -8.72
CA VAL A 155 -2.80 -6.69 -7.75
C VAL A 155 -1.32 -6.71 -8.09
N TYR A 156 -0.71 -5.53 -8.07
CA TYR A 156 0.72 -5.35 -8.29
C TYR A 156 1.36 -4.68 -7.08
N GLY A 157 2.64 -4.90 -6.86
CA GLY A 157 3.37 -4.21 -5.79
C GLY A 157 4.85 -4.52 -5.77
N ARG A 158 5.55 -3.83 -4.87
CA ARG A 158 7.02 -3.86 -4.73
C ARG A 158 7.40 -4.24 -3.31
N LEU A 159 8.38 -5.12 -3.17
CA LEU A 159 9.01 -5.40 -1.88
C LEU A 159 10.23 -4.51 -1.75
N ILE A 160 10.25 -3.63 -0.75
CA ILE A 160 11.33 -2.69 -0.51
C ILE A 160 12.01 -3.05 0.82
N PRO A 161 13.25 -3.55 0.81
CA PRO A 161 14.03 -3.80 2.02
C PRO A 161 14.29 -2.50 2.77
N MET A 162 14.21 -2.54 4.11
CA MET A 162 14.33 -1.36 4.96
C MET A 162 15.49 -1.48 5.95
N THR A 163 16.19 -0.39 6.22
CA THR A 163 17.22 -0.27 7.25
C THR A 163 16.85 0.83 8.23
N CYS A 164 17.14 0.61 9.51
CA CYS A 164 17.08 1.65 10.53
C CYS A 164 18.52 1.96 10.92
N PRO A 165 19.09 3.10 10.51
CA PRO A 165 20.35 3.57 11.05
C PRO A 165 20.20 3.80 12.57
N GLN A 166 21.31 4.07 13.25
CA GLN A 166 21.29 4.41 14.69
C GLN A 166 20.39 5.63 15.01
N SER A 167 20.07 6.46 14.01
CA SER A 167 18.97 7.42 14.05
C SER A 167 17.64 6.69 13.83
N SER A 168 16.73 6.68 14.79
CA SER A 168 15.45 5.94 14.85
C SER A 168 14.48 6.08 13.65
N VAL A 169 14.86 6.75 12.57
CA VAL A 169 14.10 6.87 11.32
C VAL A 169 14.58 5.80 10.34
N CYS A 170 13.72 4.82 10.08
CA CYS A 170 13.99 3.77 9.11
C CYS A 170 13.72 4.25 7.68
N GLY A 171 14.60 3.90 6.75
CA GLY A 171 14.50 4.18 5.33
C GLY A 171 14.70 2.91 4.49
N PRO A 172 14.54 2.99 3.17
CA PRO A 172 14.89 1.89 2.28
C PRO A 172 16.38 1.63 2.35
N HIS A 173 16.75 0.36 2.24
CA HIS A 173 18.15 -0.07 2.21
C HIS A 173 18.92 0.58 1.06
N GLU A 174 18.31 0.56 -0.12
CA GLU A 174 18.83 1.23 -1.30
C GLU A 174 18.19 2.61 -1.45
N PRO A 175 18.99 3.69 -1.51
CA PRO A 175 18.47 5.06 -1.61
C PRO A 175 17.57 5.31 -2.83
N THR A 176 17.78 4.57 -3.92
CA THR A 176 16.97 4.61 -5.14
C THR A 176 15.49 4.29 -4.88
N HIS A 177 15.20 3.51 -3.82
CA HIS A 177 13.83 3.13 -3.48
C HIS A 177 13.05 4.20 -2.69
N VAL A 178 13.66 5.33 -2.32
CA VAL A 178 12.98 6.41 -1.58
C VAL A 178 11.74 6.92 -2.31
N GLN A 179 11.76 6.95 -3.64
CA GLN A 179 10.63 7.36 -4.47
C GLN A 179 9.37 6.50 -4.27
N HIS A 180 9.52 5.26 -3.82
CA HIS A 180 8.39 4.36 -3.60
C HIS A 180 7.71 4.59 -2.24
N LEU A 181 8.37 5.26 -1.29
CA LEU A 181 7.81 5.50 0.04
C LEU A 181 6.57 6.40 0.02
N THR A 182 6.45 7.26 -0.99
CA THR A 182 5.36 8.21 -1.16
C THR A 182 4.25 7.71 -2.10
N SER A 183 4.32 6.45 -2.56
CA SER A 183 3.36 5.90 -3.54
C SER A 183 1.97 5.60 -2.97
N GLY A 184 1.76 5.82 -1.67
CA GLY A 184 0.48 5.57 -1.01
C GLY A 184 -0.61 6.54 -1.49
N VAL A 185 -1.79 6.01 -1.80
CA VAL A 185 -2.94 6.81 -2.23
C VAL A 185 -3.43 7.67 -1.06
N ARG A 186 -3.37 9.00 -1.20
CA ARG A 186 -3.89 9.96 -0.21
C ARG A 186 -5.21 10.59 -0.62
N GLY A 187 -5.51 10.62 -1.91
CA GLY A 187 -6.73 11.19 -2.46
C GLY A 187 -6.72 11.10 -3.98
N GLY A 188 -7.75 11.69 -4.60
CA GLY A 188 -7.85 11.73 -6.04
C GLY A 188 -9.26 12.09 -6.52
N LEU A 189 -9.61 11.55 -7.68
CA LEU A 189 -10.86 11.84 -8.37
C LEU A 189 -11.76 10.60 -8.48
N VAL A 190 -13.04 10.77 -8.17
CA VAL A 190 -14.14 9.87 -8.47
C VAL A 190 -14.56 10.14 -9.91
N HIS A 191 -14.47 9.11 -10.75
CA HIS A 191 -14.74 9.21 -12.18
C HIS A 191 -15.92 8.33 -12.58
N SER A 192 -16.81 8.84 -13.43
CA SER A 192 -17.96 8.13 -14.00
C SER A 192 -17.83 7.99 -15.52
N THR A 193 -18.36 6.92 -16.10
CA THR A 193 -18.30 6.66 -17.55
C THR A 193 -19.17 7.59 -18.39
N GLU A 194 -20.22 8.18 -17.81
CA GLU A 194 -21.20 8.98 -18.57
C GLU A 194 -20.76 10.44 -18.75
N LYS A 195 -19.99 10.98 -17.80
CA LYS A 195 -19.73 12.41 -17.71
C LYS A 195 -18.23 12.68 -17.58
N SER A 196 -17.54 12.70 -18.74
CA SER A 196 -16.09 12.94 -18.79
C SER A 196 -15.66 14.25 -18.11
N ASP A 197 -16.57 15.23 -18.06
CA ASP A 197 -16.30 16.58 -17.56
C ASP A 197 -16.76 16.79 -16.09
N SER A 198 -17.10 15.72 -15.38
CA SER A 198 -17.43 15.83 -13.94
C SER A 198 -16.68 14.76 -13.17
N ASP A 199 -15.48 15.13 -12.76
CA ASP A 199 -14.75 14.40 -11.74
C ASP A 199 -15.04 15.04 -10.38
N TRP A 200 -15.19 14.21 -9.35
CA TRP A 200 -15.37 14.67 -7.97
C TRP A 200 -14.16 14.31 -7.11
N GLU A 201 -13.83 15.12 -6.13
CA GLU A 201 -12.68 14.85 -5.27
C GLU A 201 -13.00 13.83 -4.17
N PHE A 202 -12.01 13.02 -3.83
CA PHE A 202 -12.02 12.16 -2.65
C PHE A 202 -10.70 12.21 -1.88
N LEU A 203 -10.77 11.90 -0.59
CA LEU A 203 -9.63 11.67 0.28
C LEU A 203 -9.59 10.22 0.74
N ALA A 204 -8.48 9.53 0.55
CA ALA A 204 -8.34 8.14 0.93
C ALA A 204 -8.18 7.99 2.44
N SER A 205 -8.80 6.95 3.00
CA SER A 205 -8.53 6.52 4.37
C SER A 205 -7.07 6.11 4.55
N THR A 206 -6.58 6.08 5.79
CA THR A 206 -5.22 5.62 6.11
C THR A 206 -5.11 4.10 6.29
N PHE A 207 -6.19 3.35 6.01
CA PHE A 207 -6.34 1.93 6.28
C PHE A 207 -7.17 1.23 5.19
N GLY A 208 -7.11 -0.10 5.17
CA GLY A 208 -7.78 -0.95 4.19
C GLY A 208 -6.84 -1.47 3.10
N SER A 209 -7.40 -2.20 2.15
CA SER A 209 -6.68 -2.74 0.99
C SER A 209 -6.41 -1.66 -0.06
N PRO A 210 -5.68 -1.97 -1.15
CA PRO A 210 -5.59 -1.11 -2.31
C PRO A 210 -6.95 -0.75 -2.91
N PHE A 211 -7.03 0.44 -3.51
CA PHE A 211 -8.18 0.86 -4.29
C PHE A 211 -8.32 0.04 -5.56
N LEU A 212 -9.57 -0.26 -5.90
CA LEU A 212 -9.93 -0.99 -7.10
C LEU A 212 -9.99 -0.03 -8.30
N THR A 213 -9.51 -0.48 -9.45
CA THR A 213 -9.53 0.28 -10.71
C THR A 213 -10.79 0.04 -11.52
N GLN A 214 -11.47 -1.10 -11.31
CA GLN A 214 -12.75 -1.39 -11.93
C GLN A 214 -13.86 -0.42 -11.52
N PHE A 215 -14.84 -0.23 -12.40
CA PHE A 215 -16.02 0.56 -12.10
C PHE A 215 -16.99 -0.21 -11.21
N LEU A 216 -17.39 0.38 -10.09
CA LEU A 216 -18.29 -0.21 -9.12
C LEU A 216 -19.64 0.51 -9.10
N PRO A 217 -20.77 -0.20 -9.08
CA PRO A 217 -22.07 0.42 -8.83
C PRO A 217 -22.10 1.00 -7.41
N LEU A 218 -22.73 2.18 -7.29
CA LEU A 218 -22.92 2.86 -6.02
C LEU A 218 -24.25 2.43 -5.38
N VAL A 219 -24.22 2.22 -4.07
CA VAL A 219 -25.42 1.96 -3.26
C VAL A 219 -25.32 2.75 -1.97
N GLU A 220 -26.43 3.34 -1.53
CA GLU A 220 -26.50 3.94 -0.20
C GLU A 220 -26.63 2.84 0.86
N ALA A 221 -25.89 2.95 1.96
CA ALA A 221 -26.02 2.04 3.08
C ALA A 221 -27.43 2.10 3.69
N VAL A 222 -27.94 0.96 4.13
CA VAL A 222 -29.18 0.88 4.92
C VAL A 222 -28.86 0.04 6.17
N PRO A 223 -28.83 0.63 7.38
CA PRO A 223 -29.05 2.05 7.67
C PRO A 223 -27.92 2.97 7.14
N PRO A 224 -28.18 4.25 6.79
CA PRO A 224 -27.21 5.16 6.16
C PRO A 224 -25.90 5.38 6.92
N HIS A 225 -25.90 5.15 8.23
CA HIS A 225 -24.73 5.30 9.09
C HIS A 225 -23.93 4.01 9.29
N ALA A 226 -24.43 2.85 8.83
CA ALA A 226 -23.75 1.54 8.88
C ALA A 226 -23.16 1.15 10.26
N CYS A 227 -23.80 1.55 11.36
CA CYS A 227 -23.32 1.18 12.72
C CYS A 227 -23.82 -0.19 13.18
N HIS A 228 -24.79 -0.73 12.46
CA HIS A 228 -25.24 -2.10 12.58
C HIS A 228 -25.05 -2.79 11.23
N THR A 229 -25.29 -4.10 11.20
CA THR A 229 -25.32 -4.89 9.97
C THR A 229 -26.21 -4.21 8.93
N LEU A 230 -25.77 -4.20 7.67
CA LEU A 230 -26.58 -3.66 6.59
C LEU A 230 -27.79 -4.57 6.33
N ASP A 231 -28.93 -3.95 6.04
CA ASP A 231 -30.20 -4.64 5.79
C ASP A 231 -30.19 -5.43 4.47
N THR A 232 -29.26 -5.11 3.57
CA THR A 232 -29.12 -5.72 2.25
C THR A 232 -27.69 -6.11 1.96
N ALA A 233 -27.52 -7.21 1.20
CA ALA A 233 -26.24 -7.59 0.66
C ALA A 233 -25.83 -6.63 -0.46
N VAL A 234 -24.57 -6.21 -0.44
CA VAL A 234 -23.99 -5.16 -1.30
C VAL A 234 -22.79 -5.72 -2.08
N VAL A 235 -22.95 -6.96 -2.56
CA VAL A 235 -21.89 -7.75 -3.20
C VAL A 235 -21.32 -7.01 -4.40
N ASN A 236 -20.01 -6.77 -4.37
CA ASN A 236 -19.28 -6.04 -5.42
C ASN A 236 -19.77 -4.61 -5.68
N GLN A 237 -20.30 -3.93 -4.66
CA GLN A 237 -20.76 -2.55 -4.76
C GLN A 237 -19.88 -1.60 -3.94
N MET A 238 -19.85 -0.33 -4.34
CA MET A 238 -19.29 0.75 -3.54
C MET A 238 -20.40 1.32 -2.64
N VAL A 239 -20.25 1.16 -1.34
CA VAL A 239 -21.27 1.57 -0.38
C VAL A 239 -21.02 2.99 0.10
N VAL A 240 -22.01 3.86 -0.10
CA VAL A 240 -22.00 5.24 0.37
C VAL A 240 -22.55 5.28 1.80
N ILE A 241 -21.75 5.79 2.75
CA ILE A 241 -22.08 5.82 4.17
C ILE A 241 -22.02 7.26 4.68
N PHE A 242 -23.12 7.74 5.25
CA PHE A 242 -23.19 9.09 5.81
C PHE A 242 -22.60 9.12 7.22
N THR A 243 -21.65 10.03 7.43
CA THR A 243 -20.95 10.19 8.72
C THR A 243 -21.67 11.23 9.57
N HIS A 244 -22.91 10.94 9.99
CA HIS A 244 -23.65 11.83 10.89
C HIS A 244 -22.94 11.97 12.25
N ASP A 245 -22.88 13.20 12.76
CA ASP A 245 -22.35 13.67 14.06
C ASP A 245 -21.85 12.53 14.96
N ASP A 246 -20.57 12.13 14.81
CA ASP A 246 -19.60 11.36 15.64
C ASP A 246 -20.05 10.43 16.81
N ARG A 247 -21.34 10.22 17.04
CA ARG A 247 -21.95 9.52 18.17
C ARG A 247 -22.54 8.17 17.78
N SER A 248 -22.52 7.82 16.50
CA SER A 248 -23.11 6.57 16.00
C SER A 248 -22.16 5.38 16.16
N CYS A 249 -20.93 5.46 15.63
CA CYS A 249 -19.86 4.45 15.74
C CYS A 249 -18.59 4.90 14.98
N SER A 250 -17.47 4.20 15.16
CA SER A 250 -16.20 4.49 14.46
C SER A 250 -16.24 4.18 12.96
N PHE A 251 -15.31 4.77 12.19
CA PHE A 251 -15.13 4.43 10.77
C PHE A 251 -14.89 2.92 10.56
N LEU A 252 -14.10 2.29 11.44
CA LEU A 252 -13.79 0.87 11.36
C LEU A 252 -15.03 0.00 11.49
N THR A 253 -15.94 0.32 12.43
CA THR A 253 -17.22 -0.38 12.56
C THR A 253 -18.05 -0.27 11.28
N LYS A 254 -18.10 0.93 10.69
CA LYS A 254 -18.84 1.17 9.44
C LYS A 254 -18.31 0.33 8.28
N VAL A 255 -16.98 0.32 8.08
CA VAL A 255 -16.37 -0.50 7.03
C VAL A 255 -16.54 -1.99 7.31
N SER A 256 -16.41 -2.41 8.58
CA SER A 256 -16.57 -3.82 8.97
C SER A 256 -17.97 -4.34 8.61
N ASN A 257 -19.02 -3.56 8.89
CA ASN A 257 -20.40 -3.93 8.57
C ASN A 257 -20.63 -3.96 7.05
N ALA A 258 -20.08 -3.00 6.30
CA ALA A 258 -20.17 -3.00 4.83
C ALA A 258 -19.42 -4.20 4.21
N GLN A 259 -18.22 -4.50 4.71
CA GLN A 259 -17.42 -5.65 4.30
C GLN A 259 -18.15 -6.97 4.56
N ALA A 260 -18.75 -7.13 5.74
CA ALA A 260 -19.54 -8.32 6.08
C ALA A 260 -20.74 -8.51 5.14
N ALA A 261 -21.30 -7.42 4.62
CA ALA A 261 -22.39 -7.44 3.64
C ALA A 261 -21.92 -7.62 2.18
N GLY A 262 -20.62 -7.78 1.94
CA GLY A 262 -20.03 -8.05 0.62
C GLY A 262 -19.54 -6.83 -0.16
N ALA A 263 -19.44 -5.65 0.48
CA ALA A 263 -19.02 -4.43 -0.19
C ALA A 263 -17.62 -4.56 -0.82
N ALA A 264 -17.47 -4.02 -2.04
CA ALA A 264 -16.17 -3.90 -2.69
C ALA A 264 -15.38 -2.68 -2.20
N SER A 265 -16.05 -1.60 -1.83
CA SER A 265 -15.43 -0.38 -1.32
C SER A 265 -16.42 0.44 -0.51
N VAL A 266 -15.93 1.37 0.29
CA VAL A 266 -16.76 2.29 1.07
C VAL A 266 -16.43 3.74 0.72
N LEU A 267 -17.48 4.54 0.53
CA LEU A 267 -17.39 5.99 0.34
C LEU A 267 -18.09 6.69 1.51
N PHE A 268 -17.30 7.21 2.44
CA PHE A 268 -17.78 8.06 3.51
C PHE A 268 -18.22 9.42 3.00
N VAL A 269 -19.33 9.92 3.52
CA VAL A 269 -19.84 11.25 3.19
C VAL A 269 -19.59 12.17 4.36
N HIS A 270 -18.73 13.17 4.15
CA HIS A 270 -18.51 14.23 5.13
C HIS A 270 -19.76 15.11 5.21
N THR A 271 -20.39 15.13 6.39
CA THR A 271 -21.59 15.94 6.67
C THR A 271 -21.31 17.22 7.47
N GLY A 272 -20.06 17.47 7.85
CA GLY A 272 -19.68 18.68 8.59
C GLY A 272 -19.45 19.89 7.69
N ASP A 273 -19.41 21.08 8.29
CA ASP A 273 -19.12 22.36 7.62
C ASP A 273 -17.59 22.61 7.44
N GLY A 274 -16.76 21.61 7.76
CA GLY A 274 -15.32 21.69 7.68
C GLY A 274 -14.75 21.29 6.31
N PRO A 275 -13.44 21.55 6.07
CA PRO A 275 -12.72 20.92 4.99
C PRO A 275 -12.73 19.40 5.18
N LEU A 276 -12.69 18.71 4.05
CA LEU A 276 -12.52 17.27 4.03
C LEU A 276 -11.21 16.89 4.73
N THR A 277 -11.32 15.88 5.60
CA THR A 277 -10.17 15.23 6.23
C THR A 277 -10.19 13.75 5.91
N ARG A 278 -9.00 13.16 5.88
CA ARG A 278 -8.84 11.72 5.66
C ARG A 278 -9.40 10.95 6.85
N PRO A 279 -10.23 9.92 6.65
CA PRO A 279 -10.55 8.97 7.71
C PRO A 279 -9.24 8.33 8.18
N PHE A 280 -8.95 8.46 9.46
CA PHE A 280 -7.70 7.99 10.03
C PHE A 280 -7.94 7.12 11.26
N VAL A 281 -6.97 6.26 11.56
CA VAL A 281 -6.84 5.56 12.83
C VAL A 281 -5.52 6.00 13.46
N ALA A 282 -5.52 6.22 14.77
CA ALA A 282 -4.31 6.60 15.50
C ALA A 282 -3.27 5.49 15.42
N ASP A 283 -3.73 4.27 15.69
CA ASP A 283 -2.91 3.10 15.70
C ASP A 283 -3.24 2.20 14.49
N PRO A 284 -2.26 1.88 13.61
CA PRO A 284 -2.52 1.07 12.42
C PRO A 284 -3.09 -0.32 12.71
N TRP A 285 -2.82 -0.89 13.90
CA TRP A 285 -3.31 -2.22 14.28
C TRP A 285 -4.80 -2.26 14.56
N ASP A 286 -5.44 -1.13 14.89
CA ASP A 286 -6.89 -1.08 15.08
C ASP A 286 -7.65 -1.43 13.79
N ALA A 287 -7.03 -1.19 12.63
CA ALA A 287 -7.65 -1.41 11.32
C ALA A 287 -7.26 -2.75 10.66
N TYR A 288 -6.67 -3.69 11.38
CA TYR A 288 -6.25 -5.00 10.82
C TYR A 288 -7.41 -5.84 10.28
N ASN A 289 -8.62 -5.64 10.78
CA ASN A 289 -9.82 -6.34 10.28
C ASN A 289 -10.40 -5.71 8.99
N ILE A 290 -9.87 -4.58 8.54
CA ILE A 290 -10.38 -3.88 7.35
C ILE A 290 -9.60 -4.32 6.11
N THR A 291 -10.30 -4.99 5.20
CA THR A 291 -9.73 -5.59 3.98
C THR A 291 -10.30 -5.02 2.69
N ILE A 292 -11.14 -3.98 2.79
CA ILE A 292 -11.67 -3.24 1.64
C ILE A 292 -11.22 -1.77 1.69
N PRO A 293 -11.02 -1.10 0.55
CA PRO A 293 -10.58 0.28 0.52
C PRO A 293 -11.73 1.21 0.87
N SER A 294 -11.41 2.34 1.52
CA SER A 294 -12.38 3.37 1.84
C SER A 294 -11.86 4.78 1.57
N ALA A 295 -12.77 5.69 1.24
CA ALA A 295 -12.48 7.09 0.95
C ALA A 295 -13.59 8.01 1.50
N MET A 296 -13.28 9.29 1.66
CA MET A 296 -14.22 10.34 2.07
C MET A 296 -14.49 11.30 0.91
N VAL A 297 -15.75 11.69 0.73
CA VAL A 297 -16.20 12.71 -0.22
C VAL A 297 -17.11 13.75 0.44
N SER A 298 -17.32 14.88 -0.21
CA SER A 298 -18.26 15.90 0.28
C SER A 298 -19.72 15.43 0.20
N GLY A 299 -20.58 15.99 1.05
CA GLY A 299 -22.03 15.81 0.93
C GLY A 299 -22.60 16.21 -0.43
N LYS A 300 -22.02 17.22 -1.11
CA LYS A 300 -22.42 17.60 -2.46
C LYS A 300 -22.07 16.50 -3.47
N THR A 301 -20.82 16.03 -3.43
CA THR A 301 -20.34 14.91 -4.25
C THR A 301 -21.23 13.69 -4.09
N ALA A 302 -21.53 13.26 -2.86
CA ALA A 302 -22.36 12.09 -2.62
C ALA A 302 -23.76 12.21 -3.24
N ARG A 303 -24.41 13.39 -3.11
CA ARG A 303 -25.73 13.64 -3.71
C ARG A 303 -25.69 13.61 -5.24
N ASP A 304 -24.63 14.15 -5.83
CA ASP A 304 -24.46 14.10 -7.29
C ASP A 304 -24.25 12.65 -7.75
N LEU A 305 -23.35 11.91 -7.10
CA LEU A 305 -23.03 10.51 -7.40
C LEU A 305 -24.25 9.58 -7.29
N LEU A 306 -25.02 9.69 -6.20
CA LEU A 306 -26.21 8.86 -5.98
C LEU A 306 -27.33 9.13 -7.01
N ARG A 307 -27.33 10.30 -7.67
CA ARG A 307 -28.28 10.62 -8.75
C ARG A 307 -27.86 10.05 -10.11
N LEU A 308 -26.56 9.87 -10.35
CA LEU A 308 -26.06 9.38 -11.64
C LEU A 308 -26.51 7.94 -11.92
N ARG A 309 -26.64 7.09 -10.89
CA ARG A 309 -26.93 5.64 -11.02
C ARG A 309 -25.94 4.85 -11.89
N PHE A 310 -24.82 5.46 -12.31
CA PHE A 310 -23.78 4.80 -13.08
C PHE A 310 -22.64 4.31 -12.17
N PRO A 311 -21.94 3.23 -12.57
CA PRO A 311 -20.73 2.78 -11.91
C PRO A 311 -19.62 3.85 -11.91
N VAL A 312 -18.82 3.89 -10.85
CA VAL A 312 -17.70 4.82 -10.68
C VAL A 312 -16.40 4.12 -10.34
N THR A 313 -15.28 4.77 -10.63
CA THR A 313 -13.94 4.31 -10.23
C THR A 313 -13.18 5.43 -9.52
N LEU A 314 -12.19 5.07 -8.71
CA LEU A 314 -11.35 6.00 -7.95
C LEU A 314 -9.97 6.10 -8.60
N LYS A 315 -9.66 7.27 -9.15
CA LYS A 315 -8.36 7.56 -9.77
C LYS A 315 -7.51 8.35 -8.80
N HIS A 316 -6.34 7.81 -8.46
CA HIS A 316 -5.39 8.50 -7.59
C HIS A 316 -4.88 9.81 -8.21
N ASP A 317 -4.92 10.89 -7.43
CA ASP A 317 -4.25 12.15 -7.72
C ASP A 317 -3.81 12.80 -6.41
N ALA A 318 -2.50 12.76 -6.12
CA ALA A 318 -1.93 13.29 -4.90
C ALA A 318 -2.19 14.79 -4.71
N ARG A 319 -2.39 15.55 -5.80
CA ARG A 319 -2.62 17.00 -5.75
C ARG A 319 -3.93 17.34 -5.02
N VAL A 320 -4.93 16.47 -5.10
CA VAL A 320 -6.20 16.63 -4.38
C VAL A 320 -5.96 16.58 -2.88
N ALA A 321 -5.19 15.59 -2.41
CA ALA A 321 -4.86 15.47 -1.00
C ALA A 321 -4.02 16.66 -0.51
N ASP A 322 -3.01 17.07 -1.29
CA ASP A 322 -2.16 18.23 -0.95
C ASP A 322 -2.99 19.53 -0.85
N ALA A 323 -3.97 19.73 -1.74
CA ALA A 323 -4.86 20.87 -1.71
C ALA A 323 -5.75 20.86 -0.45
N TRP A 324 -6.37 19.73 -0.10
CA TRP A 324 -7.21 19.63 1.09
C TRP A 324 -6.42 19.75 2.40
N GLU A 325 -5.23 19.16 2.47
CA GLU A 325 -4.31 19.34 3.61
C GLU A 325 -3.92 20.81 3.78
N ARG A 326 -3.69 21.52 2.66
CA ARG A 326 -3.43 22.96 2.66
C ARG A 326 -4.64 23.77 3.13
N ILE A 327 -5.84 23.46 2.65
CA ILE A 327 -7.08 24.13 3.10
C ILE A 327 -7.29 23.89 4.61
N ALA A 328 -7.06 22.67 5.09
CA ALA A 328 -7.18 22.33 6.49
C ALA A 328 -6.16 23.10 7.36
N SER A 329 -4.91 23.26 6.89
CA SER A 329 -3.88 24.00 7.62
C SER A 329 -4.24 25.49 7.79
N LEU A 330 -4.92 26.08 6.80
CA LEU A 330 -5.35 27.48 6.83
C LEU A 330 -6.42 27.81 7.89
N LYS A 331 -7.01 26.81 8.55
CA LYS A 331 -7.82 27.04 9.76
C LYS A 331 -7.00 27.65 10.89
N ASN A 332 -5.71 27.35 10.94
CA ASN A 332 -4.80 27.91 11.93
C ASN A 332 -4.35 29.30 11.46
N LEU A 333 -4.71 30.35 12.21
CA LEU A 333 -4.35 31.74 11.89
C LEU A 333 -2.85 31.96 11.63
N GLY A 334 -1.98 31.20 12.30
CA GLY A 334 -0.52 31.25 12.11
C GLY A 334 -0.04 30.72 10.75
N GLU A 335 -0.82 29.83 10.13
CA GLU A 335 -0.54 29.27 8.78
C GLU A 335 -1.11 30.15 7.66
N TRP A 336 -1.88 31.20 8.01
CA TRP A 336 -2.46 32.10 7.04
C TRP A 336 -1.39 32.95 6.36
N PRO A 337 -1.35 33.05 5.01
CA PRO A 337 -0.29 33.78 4.33
C PRO A 337 -0.25 35.26 4.72
N ALA A 338 0.88 35.71 5.27
CA ALA A 338 1.09 37.12 5.60
C ALA A 338 1.11 38.02 4.34
N ARG A 339 1.69 37.53 3.24
CA ARG A 339 1.84 38.28 1.97
C ARG A 339 0.58 38.21 1.11
N LYS A 340 0.08 39.36 0.64
CA LYS A 340 -1.11 39.48 -0.24
C LYS A 340 -1.05 38.58 -1.48
N THR A 341 0.09 38.51 -2.16
CA THR A 341 0.26 37.67 -3.37
C THR A 341 0.02 36.18 -3.11
N ARG A 342 0.39 35.68 -1.93
CA ARG A 342 0.15 34.29 -1.51
C ARG A 342 -1.28 34.05 -1.02
N ARG A 343 -2.00 35.11 -0.59
CA ARG A 343 -3.44 35.02 -0.27
C ARG A 343 -4.26 34.77 -1.52
N TYR A 344 -3.97 35.48 -2.62
CA TYR A 344 -4.67 35.29 -3.90
C TYR A 344 -4.52 33.86 -4.44
N GLN A 345 -3.33 33.25 -4.25
CA GLN A 345 -3.11 31.84 -4.59
C GLN A 345 -3.88 30.86 -3.69
N CYS A 346 -4.24 31.22 -2.45
CA CYS A 346 -5.05 30.35 -1.58
C CYS A 346 -6.55 30.43 -1.90
N VAL A 347 -7.03 31.59 -2.36
CA VAL A 347 -8.43 31.79 -2.77
C VAL A 347 -8.76 31.03 -4.05
N SER A 348 -7.77 30.73 -4.91
CA SER A 348 -7.99 29.92 -6.13
C SER A 348 -8.15 28.42 -5.88
N TYR A 349 -8.00 27.93 -4.64
CA TYR A 349 -8.22 26.52 -4.27
C TYR A 349 -9.59 26.27 -3.60
N VAL A 350 -10.41 27.31 -3.42
CA VAL A 350 -11.72 27.24 -2.73
C VAL A 350 -12.86 27.33 -3.73
#